data_AF-A0A7Y5JXH4-F1
#
_entry.id   AF-A0A7Y5JXH4-F1
#
_cell.length_a   1.000
_cell.length_b   1.000
_cell.length_c   1.000
_cell.angle_alpha   90.00
_cell.angle_beta   90.00
_cell.angle_gamma   90.00
#
_symmetry.space_group_name_H-M   'P 1'
#
loop_
_entity.id
_entity.type
_entity.pdbx_description
1 polymer ?
#
loop_
_entity_poly.entity_id
_entity_poly.type
_entity_poly.pdbx_seq_one_letter_code
_entity_poly.pdbx_strand_id
1 'polypeptide(L)'
;MTDDRTGLWLIGARGSVATTVATGLALITAGGAAPDGLVTEQPELAAAGLVPLDRIVIGGHDVSEVPLDKRAAQLADAGVVPHTALALAADQLDRDC
;
A
#
# COMPACT_ATOMS: atom_id res chain seq x y z
N MET A 1 12.41 -16.50 -11.25
CA MET A 1 11.60 -15.81 -10.23
C MET A 1 10.17 -16.15 -10.55
N THR A 2 9.46 -16.86 -9.68
CA THR A 2 8.09 -17.30 -9.95
C THR A 2 7.18 -16.09 -10.14
N ASP A 3 6.21 -16.18 -11.05
CA ASP A 3 5.21 -15.14 -11.35
C ASP A 3 4.14 -15.05 -10.24
N ASP A 4 4.47 -15.56 -9.05
CA ASP A 4 3.53 -15.83 -7.98
C ASP A 4 3.24 -14.56 -7.18
N ARG A 5 1.94 -14.29 -7.00
CA ARG A 5 1.46 -13.16 -6.19
C ARG A 5 1.53 -13.52 -4.71
N THR A 6 1.98 -12.59 -3.88
CA THR A 6 2.00 -12.75 -2.42
C THR A 6 0.90 -11.91 -1.79
N GLY A 7 0.00 -12.55 -1.05
CA GLY A 7 -1.05 -11.85 -0.29
C GLY A 7 -0.51 -11.26 1.01
N LEU A 8 -0.79 -9.98 1.25
CA LEU A 8 -0.60 -9.28 2.53
C LEU A 8 -1.98 -9.05 3.16
N TRP A 9 -2.29 -9.78 4.24
CA TRP A 9 -3.55 -9.67 4.97
C TRP A 9 -3.40 -8.78 6.22
N LEU A 10 -4.10 -7.65 6.24
CA LEU A 10 -4.03 -6.67 7.33
C LEU A 10 -5.24 -6.78 8.26
N ILE A 11 -4.99 -6.97 9.55
CA ILE A 11 -6.02 -6.83 10.60
C ILE A 11 -6.00 -5.38 11.08
N GLY A 12 -7.14 -4.69 10.99
CA GLY A 12 -7.18 -3.23 11.05
C GLY A 12 -6.91 -2.60 9.67
N ALA A 13 -7.48 -3.19 8.61
CA ALA A 13 -7.24 -2.81 7.21
C ALA A 13 -7.60 -1.35 6.88
N ARG A 14 -8.50 -0.74 7.65
CA ARG A 14 -8.95 0.66 7.52
C ARG A 14 -8.30 1.57 8.57
N GLY A 15 -7.28 1.08 9.27
CA GLY A 15 -6.44 1.86 10.18
C GLY A 15 -5.45 2.76 9.43
N SER A 16 -4.81 3.70 10.15
CA SER A 16 -3.85 4.63 9.53
C SER A 16 -2.69 3.92 8.83
N VAL A 17 -2.06 2.96 9.52
CA VAL A 17 -0.90 2.22 8.98
C VAL A 17 -1.28 1.42 7.75
N ALA A 18 -2.37 0.65 7.80
CA ALA A 18 -2.80 -0.18 6.69
C ALA A 18 -3.14 0.66 5.44
N THR A 19 -3.82 1.78 5.64
CA THR A 19 -4.15 2.71 4.55
C THR A 19 -2.90 3.38 3.97
N THR A 20 -1.92 3.75 4.80
CA THR A 20 -0.63 4.27 4.33
C THR A 20 0.17 3.22 3.56
N VAL A 21 0.13 1.94 3.98
CA VAL A 21 0.75 0.83 3.25
C VAL A 21 0.08 0.66 1.88
N ALA A 22 -1.25 0.65 1.83
CA ALA A 22 -1.99 0.48 0.58
C ALA A 22 -1.74 1.62 -0.42
N THR A 23 -1.83 2.87 0.05
CA THR A 23 -1.60 4.06 -0.78
C THR A 23 -0.14 4.19 -1.19
N GLY A 24 0.82 3.90 -0.29
CA GLY A 24 2.24 3.92 -0.59
C GLY A 24 2.66 2.84 -1.60
N LEU A 25 2.17 1.61 -1.44
CA LEU A 25 2.44 0.53 -2.39
C LEU A 25 1.91 0.86 -3.78
N ALA A 26 0.68 1.36 -3.88
CA ALA A 26 0.09 1.78 -5.16
C ALA A 26 0.89 2.92 -5.80
N LEU A 27 1.30 3.92 -5.01
CA LEU A 27 2.10 5.05 -5.49
C LEU A 27 3.46 4.59 -6.04
N ILE A 28 4.18 3.73 -5.32
CA ILE A 28 5.50 3.22 -5.73
C ILE A 28 5.37 2.34 -6.97
N THR A 29 4.43 1.40 -6.98
CA THR A 29 4.25 0.46 -8.11
C THR A 29 3.75 1.14 -9.38
N ALA A 30 3.04 2.28 -9.25
CA ALA A 30 2.70 3.15 -10.37
C ALA A 30 3.84 4.09 -10.81
N GLY A 31 5.01 4.04 -10.16
CA GLY A 31 6.15 4.92 -10.44
C GLY A 31 5.98 6.36 -9.98
N GLY A 32 4.97 6.65 -9.15
CA GLY A 32 4.69 7.97 -8.61
C GLY A 32 5.56 8.36 -7.41
N ALA A 33 6.32 7.42 -6.85
CA ALA A 33 7.35 7.66 -5.83
C ALA A 33 8.46 6.60 -5.92
N ALA A 34 9.66 6.98 -5.49
CA ALA A 34 10.72 6.03 -5.18
C ALA A 34 10.39 5.27 -3.87
N PRO A 35 10.93 4.06 -3.66
CA PRO A 35 10.69 3.28 -2.44
C PRO A 35 11.49 3.79 -1.22
N ASP A 36 11.60 5.10 -1.06
CA ASP A 36 12.38 5.70 0.01
C ASP A 36 11.84 5.29 1.39
N GLY A 37 12.74 4.89 2.29
CA GLY A 37 12.40 4.38 3.62
C GLY A 37 12.11 2.88 3.69
N LEU A 38 12.01 2.17 2.56
CA LEU A 38 11.93 0.70 2.57
C LEU A 38 13.33 0.09 2.76
N VAL A 39 13.59 -0.42 3.96
CA VAL A 39 14.87 -1.11 4.27
C VAL A 39 15.11 -2.27 3.30
N THR A 40 14.06 -2.98 2.91
CA THR A 40 14.10 -4.13 1.98
C THR A 40 14.59 -3.78 0.57
N GLU A 41 14.52 -2.51 0.17
CA GLU A 41 14.98 -2.02 -1.13
C GLU A 41 16.44 -1.51 -1.10
N GLN A 42 17.14 -1.66 0.03
CA GLN A 42 18.56 -1.32 0.13
C GLN A 42 19.44 -2.36 -0.60
N PRO A 43 20.54 -1.94 -1.26
CA PRO A 43 21.43 -2.84 -2.01
C PRO A 43 21.95 -4.02 -1.20
N GLU A 44 22.16 -3.84 0.11
CA GLU A 44 22.63 -4.86 1.04
C GLU A 44 21.65 -6.03 1.19
N LEU A 45 20.35 -5.80 0.93
CA LEU A 45 19.30 -6.81 0.99
C LEU A 45 18.89 -7.37 -0.39
N ALA A 46 19.51 -6.91 -1.48
CA ALA A 46 19.17 -7.38 -2.83
C ALA A 46 19.36 -8.90 -3.01
N ALA A 47 20.35 -9.48 -2.32
CA ALA A 47 20.63 -10.92 -2.38
C ALA A 47 19.56 -11.79 -1.67
N ALA A 48 18.69 -11.19 -0.84
CA ALA A 48 17.64 -11.92 -0.13
C ALA A 48 16.49 -12.37 -1.03
N GLY A 49 16.37 -11.86 -2.27
CA GLY A 49 15.35 -12.28 -3.22
C GLY A 49 13.93 -12.08 -2.70
N LEU A 50 13.69 -10.94 -2.03
CA LEU A 50 12.39 -10.61 -1.44
C LEU A 50 11.30 -10.44 -2.51
N VAL A 51 10.05 -10.53 -2.06
CA VAL A 51 8.88 -10.36 -2.93
C VAL A 51 8.91 -8.97 -3.58
N PRO A 52 8.86 -8.87 -4.92
CA PRO A 52 8.75 -7.58 -5.60
C PRO A 52 7.48 -6.83 -5.18
N LEU A 53 7.56 -5.51 -5.02
CA LEU A 53 6.45 -4.69 -4.56
C LEU A 53 5.20 -4.81 -5.47
N ASP A 54 5.37 -4.94 -6.78
CA ASP A 54 4.27 -5.14 -7.75
C ASP A 54 3.60 -6.53 -7.66
N ARG A 55 4.14 -7.44 -6.84
CA ARG A 55 3.59 -8.77 -6.56
C ARG A 55 2.89 -8.88 -5.21
N ILE A 56 2.90 -7.83 -4.41
CA ILE A 56 2.17 -7.76 -3.14
C ILE A 56 0.70 -7.42 -3.44
N VAL A 57 -0.21 -8.25 -2.91
CA VAL A 57 -1.66 -8.06 -3.03
C VAL A 57 -2.22 -7.81 -1.65
N ILE A 58 -2.78 -6.63 -1.44
CA ILE A 58 -3.32 -6.25 -0.13
C ILE A 58 -4.78 -6.72 -0.03
N GLY A 59 -5.11 -7.31 1.11
CA GLY A 59 -6.48 -7.49 1.59
C GLY A 59 -6.51 -7.31 3.10
N GLY A 60 -7.68 -7.47 3.72
CA GLY A 60 -7.74 -7.41 5.18
C GLY A 60 -9.14 -7.40 5.76
N HIS A 61 -9.19 -7.22 7.07
CA HIS A 61 -10.42 -7.08 7.83
C HIS A 61 -10.33 -5.90 8.79
N ASP A 62 -11.44 -5.22 9.00
CA ASP A 62 -11.57 -4.13 9.96
C ASP A 62 -12.99 -4.09 10.53
N VAL A 63 -13.12 -3.57 11.74
CA VAL A 63 -14.42 -3.34 12.41
C VAL A 63 -15.04 -2.01 12.00
N SER A 64 -14.25 -1.10 11.45
CA SER A 64 -14.70 0.16 10.90
C SER A 64 -15.47 -0.07 9.60
N GLU A 65 -16.59 0.61 9.45
CA GLU A 65 -17.36 0.65 8.20
C GLU A 65 -16.89 1.77 7.26
N VAL A 66 -15.91 2.60 7.67
CA VAL A 66 -15.40 3.71 6.85
C VAL A 66 -14.71 3.16 5.59
N PRO A 67 -15.19 3.49 4.39
CA PRO A 67 -14.55 3.06 3.14
C PRO A 67 -13.06 3.45 3.07
N LEU A 68 -12.23 2.61 2.45
CA LEU A 68 -10.77 2.77 2.48
C LEU A 68 -10.33 4.03 1.74
N ASP A 69 -11.01 4.38 0.65
CA ASP A 69 -10.85 5.65 -0.07
C ASP A 69 -11.10 6.87 0.84
N LYS A 70 -12.14 6.82 1.67
CA LYS A 70 -12.46 7.88 2.63
C LYS A 70 -11.43 7.96 3.74
N ARG A 71 -10.94 6.82 4.21
CA ARG A 71 -9.83 6.80 5.17
C ARG A 71 -8.56 7.39 4.57
N ALA A 72 -8.23 7.05 3.34
CA ALA A 72 -7.08 7.59 2.62
C ALA A 72 -7.20 9.11 2.45
N ALA A 73 -8.38 9.61 2.09
CA ALA A 73 -8.65 11.04 2.00
C ALA A 73 -8.41 11.75 3.34
N GLN A 74 -8.92 11.22 4.46
CA GLN A 74 -8.67 11.77 5.80
C GLN A 74 -7.18 11.82 6.15
N LEU A 75 -6.41 10.80 5.77
CA LEU A 75 -4.97 10.77 5.99
C LEU A 75 -4.22 11.76 5.10
N ALA A 76 -4.71 12.00 3.88
CA ALA A 76 -4.17 13.02 3.00
C ALA A 76 -4.40 14.43 3.57
N ASP A 77 -5.62 14.72 4.02
CA ASP A 77 -5.97 15.98 4.70
C ASP A 77 -5.13 16.20 5.97
N ALA A 78 -4.78 15.12 6.68
CA ALA A 78 -3.91 15.15 7.84
C ALA A 78 -2.40 15.21 7.51
N GLY A 79 -2.01 15.18 6.22
CA GLY A 79 -0.61 15.24 5.77
C GLY A 79 0.18 13.94 5.95
N VAL A 80 -0.48 12.80 6.20
CA VAL A 80 0.17 11.49 6.38
C VAL A 80 0.53 10.85 5.03
N VAL A 81 -0.29 11.07 4.01
CA VAL A 81 -0.05 10.61 2.63
C VAL A 81 -0.25 11.77 1.66
N PRO A 82 0.43 11.82 0.50
CA PRO A 82 0.21 12.89 -0.45
C PRO A 82 -1.13 12.70 -1.17
N HIS A 83 -1.84 13.80 -1.49
CA HIS A 83 -3.10 13.73 -2.25
C HIS A 83 -2.94 13.04 -3.62
N THR A 84 -1.77 13.12 -4.23
CA THR A 84 -1.46 12.42 -5.49
C THR A 84 -1.55 10.89 -5.36
N ALA A 85 -1.33 10.35 -4.15
CA ALA A 85 -1.50 8.92 -3.90
C ALA A 85 -2.95 8.47 -4.02
N LEU A 86 -3.94 9.35 -3.78
CA LEU A 86 -5.35 8.97 -3.87
C LEU A 86 -5.76 8.62 -5.30
N ALA A 87 -5.30 9.40 -6.28
CA ALA A 87 -5.60 9.17 -7.68
C ALA A 87 -4.92 7.89 -8.22
N LEU A 88 -3.69 7.63 -7.79
CA LEU A 88 -2.91 6.47 -8.22
C LEU A 88 -3.33 5.18 -7.50
N ALA A 89 -3.90 5.30 -6.30
CA ALA A 89 -4.39 4.17 -5.53
C ALA A 89 -5.87 3.86 -5.74
N ALA A 90 -6.60 4.58 -6.60
CA ALA A 90 -8.05 4.42 -6.77
C ALA A 90 -8.46 2.95 -6.99
N ASP A 91 -7.84 2.27 -7.97
CA ASP A 91 -8.11 0.84 -8.24
C ASP A 91 -7.77 -0.09 -7.07
N GLN A 92 -6.82 0.30 -6.21
CA GLN A 92 -6.44 -0.48 -5.02
C GLN A 92 -7.36 -0.19 -3.83
N LEU A 93 -7.88 1.04 -3.73
CA LEU A 93 -8.80 1.49 -2.69
C LEU A 93 -10.25 1.06 -2.96
N ASP A 94 -10.62 0.87 -4.22
CA ASP A 94 -11.94 0.38 -4.65
C ASP A 94 -12.09 -1.14 -4.51
N ARG A 95 -10.98 -1.87 -4.36
CA ARG A 95 -10.93 -3.33 -4.17
C ARG A 95 -11.20 -3.77 -2.72
N ASP A 96 -12.18 -3.17 -2.06
CA ASP A 96 -12.65 -3.59 -0.73
C ASP A 96 -14.17 -3.78 -0.74
N CYS A 97 -14.63 -4.97 -1.16
CA CYS A 97 -15.98 -5.49 -0.90
C CYS A 97 -15.94 -6.43 0.30
#